data_AF-A0A7S4JDT1-F1
#
_entry.id   AF-A0A7S4JDT1-F1
#
_cell.length_a   1.000
_cell.length_b   1.000
_cell.length_c   1.000
_cell.angle_alpha   90.00
_cell.angle_beta   90.00
_cell.angle_gamma   90.00
#
_symmetry.space_group_name_H-M   'P 1'
#
loop_
_entity.id
_entity.type
_entity.pdbx_description
1 polymer ?
#
loop_
_entity_poly.entity_id
_entity_poly.type
_entity_poly.pdbx_seq_one_letter_code
_entity_poly.pdbx_strand_id
1 'polypeptide(L)'
;GEAEGKVWLCWKRARGRNPADPSGPYYVVTDRWQTYTDVPVDASTLRELGSKCDEFLVHGVENEGKRCGILEDLVVLLGEHSPVPVTYAGGVRDMTDLDRVKELGKGSVDLTIGSALDCFGGSMSYDEVVRWHKKENP
;
A
#
# COMPACT_ATOMS: atom_id res chain seq x y z
N GLY A 1 -25.94 -4.08 13.19
CA GLY A 1 -25.85 -4.08 11.73
C GLY A 1 -24.40 -3.87 11.42
N GLU A 2 -23.65 -4.95 11.28
CA GLU A 2 -22.23 -4.90 10.93
C GLU A 2 -22.11 -4.44 9.48
N ALA A 3 -21.32 -3.39 9.27
CA ALA A 3 -20.92 -2.98 7.95
C ALA A 3 -19.83 -3.97 7.48
N GLU A 4 -20.22 -5.06 6.84
CA GLU A 4 -19.31 -5.85 6.01
C GLU A 4 -18.86 -4.95 4.86
N GLY A 5 -17.66 -4.38 4.98
CA GLY A 5 -17.23 -3.31 4.09
C GLY A 5 -15.72 -3.23 4.01
N LYS A 6 -15.19 -3.32 2.79
CA LYS A 6 -13.80 -2.97 2.51
C LYS A 6 -13.66 -1.46 2.49
N VAL A 7 -12.67 -0.93 3.20
CA VAL A 7 -12.34 0.49 3.15
C VAL A 7 -11.20 0.70 2.18
N TRP A 8 -11.52 1.39 1.08
CA TRP A 8 -10.58 1.75 0.02
C TRP A 8 -9.99 3.10 0.37
N LEU A 9 -8.70 3.12 0.65
CA LEU A 9 -8.02 4.34 1.02
C LEU A 9 -6.88 4.59 0.04
N CYS A 10 -6.81 5.85 -0.36
CA CYS A 10 -5.93 6.37 -1.38
C CYS A 10 -4.99 7.36 -0.70
N TRP A 11 -3.67 7.18 -0.75
CA TRP A 11 -2.77 7.87 0.18
C TRP A 11 -1.61 8.49 -0.58
N LYS A 12 -1.28 9.73 -0.24
CA LYS A 12 -0.17 10.46 -0.85
C LYS A 12 0.65 11.12 0.24
N ARG A 13 1.98 11.09 0.09
CA ARG A 13 2.86 11.80 1.01
C ARG A 13 2.56 13.30 0.96
N ALA A 14 2.67 13.97 2.10
CA ALA A 14 2.46 15.40 2.26
C ALA A 14 3.42 16.31 1.45
N ARG A 15 4.26 15.80 0.54
CA ARG A 15 5.13 16.64 -0.30
C ARG A 15 4.36 17.72 -1.08
N GLY A 16 3.07 17.49 -1.38
CA GLY A 16 2.18 18.50 -1.95
C GLY A 16 1.71 19.59 -0.97
N ARG A 17 1.69 19.30 0.35
CA ARG A 17 1.35 20.24 1.44
C ARG A 17 2.59 20.99 1.96
N ASN A 18 3.73 20.31 2.06
CA ASN A 18 5.02 20.90 2.46
C ASN A 18 6.17 20.30 1.62
N PRO A 19 6.59 20.97 0.53
CA PRO A 19 7.69 20.51 -0.31
C PRO A 19 9.05 20.44 0.39
N ALA A 20 9.22 21.13 1.52
CA ALA A 20 10.47 21.16 2.27
C ALA A 20 10.66 19.93 3.17
N ASP A 21 9.62 19.11 3.36
CA ASP A 21 9.69 17.87 4.15
C ASP A 21 9.40 16.64 3.27
N PRO A 22 10.44 16.05 2.64
CA PRO A 22 10.29 14.89 1.78
C PRO A 22 9.91 13.61 2.54
N SER A 23 10.09 13.61 3.86
CA SER A 23 9.75 12.56 4.83
C SER A 23 8.43 12.78 5.56
N GLY A 24 7.69 13.82 5.18
CA GLY A 24 6.45 14.20 5.86
C GLY A 24 5.40 13.09 5.88
N PRO A 25 4.36 13.24 6.72
CA PRO A 25 3.34 12.22 6.91
C PRO A 25 2.58 11.93 5.61
N TYR A 26 1.91 10.79 5.58
CA TYR A 26 0.96 10.48 4.53
C TYR A 26 -0.42 11.04 4.90
N TYR A 27 -1.23 11.32 3.88
CA TYR A 27 -2.62 11.74 4.02
C TYR A 27 -3.49 10.96 3.06
N VAL A 28 -4.75 10.74 3.47
CA VAL A 28 -5.77 10.25 2.55
C VAL A 28 -6.05 11.34 1.51
N VAL A 29 -6.04 10.94 0.24
CA VAL A 29 -6.32 11.77 -0.92
C VAL A 29 -7.52 11.21 -1.69
N THR A 30 -8.24 12.10 -2.36
CA THR A 30 -9.42 11.79 -3.17
C THR A 30 -9.30 12.50 -4.52
N ASP A 31 -10.30 12.30 -5.40
CA ASP A 31 -10.36 12.86 -6.75
C ASP A 31 -9.06 12.63 -7.54
N ARG A 32 -8.81 11.36 -7.89
CA ARG A 32 -7.60 10.95 -8.64
C ARG A 32 -6.31 11.53 -8.03
N TRP A 33 -6.20 11.47 -6.70
CA TRP A 33 -5.02 11.86 -5.93
C TRP A 33 -4.72 13.37 -5.94
N GLN A 34 -5.66 14.18 -6.41
CA GLN A 34 -5.50 15.63 -6.56
C GLN A 34 -5.92 16.39 -5.30
N THR A 35 -6.87 15.85 -4.53
CA THR A 35 -7.43 16.52 -3.35
C THR A 35 -6.96 15.85 -2.06
N TYR A 36 -6.14 16.54 -1.27
CA TYR A 36 -5.73 16.10 0.06
C TYR A 36 -6.83 16.32 1.09
N THR A 37 -7.14 15.30 1.88
CA THR A 37 -7.98 15.42 3.08
C THR A 37 -7.13 15.73 4.31
N ASP A 38 -7.78 16.11 5.41
CA ASP A 38 -7.11 16.32 6.70
C ASP A 38 -6.98 15.04 7.54
N VAL A 39 -7.20 13.87 6.92
CA VAL A 39 -7.07 12.56 7.57
C VAL A 39 -5.63 12.06 7.40
N PRO A 40 -4.80 12.10 8.46
CA PRO A 40 -3.45 11.59 8.41
C PRO A 40 -3.43 10.08 8.40
N VAL A 41 -2.26 9.55 8.13
CA VAL A 41 -1.98 8.13 7.98
C VAL A 41 -1.13 7.74 9.16
N ASP A 42 -1.77 7.25 10.19
CA ASP A 42 -1.11 6.94 11.45
C ASP A 42 -1.88 5.86 12.21
N ALA A 43 -1.31 5.46 13.34
CA ALA A 43 -1.88 4.42 14.17
C ALA A 43 -3.27 4.77 14.72
N SER A 44 -3.56 6.04 14.98
CA SER A 44 -4.86 6.46 15.50
C SER A 44 -5.94 6.29 14.44
N THR A 45 -5.66 6.79 13.23
CA THR A 45 -6.57 6.74 12.09
C THR A 45 -6.81 5.30 11.64
N LEU A 46 -5.75 4.49 11.56
CA LEU A 46 -5.88 3.07 11.20
C LEU A 46 -6.75 2.30 12.21
N ARG A 47 -6.60 2.58 13.51
CA ARG A 47 -7.48 1.99 14.55
C ARG A 47 -8.92 2.43 14.41
N GLU A 48 -9.16 3.73 14.21
CA GLU A 48 -10.51 4.26 14.10
C GLU A 48 -11.23 3.69 12.87
N LEU A 49 -10.59 3.73 11.70
CA LEU A 49 -11.18 3.22 10.48
C LEU A 49 -11.30 1.70 10.50
N GLY A 50 -10.31 1.01 11.07
CA GLY A 50 -10.31 -0.45 11.20
C GLY A 50 -11.42 -0.99 12.10
N SER A 51 -11.94 -0.18 13.03
CA SER A 51 -13.13 -0.55 13.80
C SER A 51 -14.43 -0.56 12.98
N LYS A 52 -14.38 -0.07 11.73
CA LYS A 52 -15.53 0.11 10.84
C LYS A 52 -15.40 -0.70 9.55
N CYS A 53 -14.38 -1.55 9.42
CA CYS A 53 -14.13 -2.35 8.22
C CYS A 53 -13.34 -3.62 8.52
N ASP A 54 -13.42 -4.59 7.62
CA ASP A 54 -12.74 -5.88 7.78
C ASP A 54 -11.35 -5.92 7.12
N GLU A 55 -11.07 -5.00 6.20
CA GLU A 55 -9.81 -4.95 5.45
C GLU A 55 -9.56 -3.53 4.94
N PHE A 56 -8.27 -3.15 4.85
CA PHE A 56 -7.82 -1.99 4.09
C PHE A 56 -7.24 -2.38 2.73
N LEU A 57 -7.63 -1.64 1.70
CA LEU A 57 -6.81 -1.51 0.49
C LEU A 57 -6.14 -0.13 0.48
N VAL A 58 -4.81 -0.12 0.49
CA VAL A 58 -4.00 1.10 0.56
C VAL A 58 -3.23 1.29 -0.74
N HIS A 59 -3.59 2.32 -1.51
CA HIS A 59 -2.81 2.69 -2.69
C HIS A 59 -1.78 3.78 -2.36
N GLY A 60 -0.50 3.41 -2.38
CA GLY A 60 0.63 4.33 -2.25
C GLY A 60 0.89 5.10 -3.55
N VAL A 61 0.63 6.41 -3.53
CA VAL A 61 0.79 7.26 -4.73
C VAL A 61 2.02 8.15 -4.63
N GLU A 62 2.97 7.95 -5.52
CA GLU A 62 3.98 8.95 -5.87
C GLU A 62 3.58 9.74 -7.13
N ASN A 63 4.23 10.89 -7.35
CA ASN A 63 4.00 11.69 -8.55
C ASN A 63 4.17 10.84 -9.82
N GLU A 64 3.25 11.03 -10.75
CA GLU A 64 3.12 10.29 -12.02
C GLU A 64 4.47 10.02 -12.70
N GLY A 65 4.70 8.75 -13.05
CA GLY A 65 5.68 8.35 -14.06
C GLY A 65 7.05 7.88 -13.56
N LYS A 66 7.34 7.95 -12.25
CA LYS A 66 8.59 7.38 -11.70
C LYS A 66 8.28 6.04 -11.02
N ARG A 67 8.74 4.94 -11.63
CA ARG A 67 8.71 3.58 -11.03
C ARG A 67 9.69 3.51 -9.86
N CYS A 68 9.41 4.23 -8.77
CA CYS A 68 10.31 4.38 -7.64
C CYS A 68 10.40 3.13 -6.73
N GLY A 69 9.55 2.11 -6.97
CA GLY A 69 9.41 0.98 -6.06
C GLY A 69 8.25 1.18 -5.08
N ILE A 70 8.16 0.26 -4.14
CA ILE A 70 7.23 0.35 -3.01
C ILE A 70 7.61 1.53 -2.10
N LEU A 71 6.61 2.08 -1.41
CA LEU A 71 6.84 3.07 -0.34
C LEU A 71 7.14 2.33 0.97
N GLU A 72 8.40 1.98 1.18
CA GLU A 72 8.84 1.13 2.30
C GLU A 72 8.37 1.61 3.67
N ASP A 73 8.48 2.91 3.97
CA ASP A 73 8.06 3.47 5.26
C ASP A 73 6.54 3.43 5.46
N LEU A 74 5.76 3.49 4.39
CA LEU A 74 4.32 3.28 4.44
C LEU A 74 4.01 1.81 4.72
N VAL A 75 4.71 0.87 4.09
CA VAL A 75 4.53 -0.56 4.35
C VAL A 75 4.85 -0.90 5.82
N VAL A 76 5.92 -0.34 6.37
CA VAL A 76 6.26 -0.46 7.81
C VAL A 76 5.12 0.08 8.67
N LEU A 77 4.65 1.30 8.40
CA LEU A 77 3.57 1.94 9.16
C LEU A 77 2.30 1.07 9.17
N LEU A 78 1.92 0.50 8.02
CA LEU A 78 0.76 -0.37 7.89
C LEU A 78 0.93 -1.67 8.67
N GLY A 79 2.07 -2.35 8.51
CA GLY A 79 2.37 -3.59 9.23
C GLY A 79 2.50 -3.40 10.74
N GLU A 80 2.83 -2.21 11.21
CA GLU A 80 2.94 -1.90 12.64
C GLU A 80 1.63 -1.53 13.32
N HIS A 81 0.68 -0.98 12.57
CA HIS A 81 -0.42 -0.26 13.18
C HIS A 81 -1.81 -0.63 12.67
N SER A 82 -1.91 -1.36 11.57
CA SER A 82 -3.22 -1.79 11.10
C SER A 82 -3.83 -2.84 12.04
N PRO A 83 -5.06 -2.64 12.56
CA PRO A 83 -5.75 -3.63 13.36
C PRO A 83 -6.42 -4.74 12.53
N VAL A 84 -6.49 -4.56 11.21
CA VAL A 84 -7.14 -5.46 10.24
C VAL A 84 -6.19 -5.76 9.08
N PRO A 85 -6.43 -6.83 8.29
CA PRO A 85 -5.61 -7.12 7.11
C PRO A 85 -5.48 -5.92 6.17
N VAL A 86 -4.30 -5.76 5.57
CA VAL A 86 -4.00 -4.68 4.64
C VAL A 86 -3.45 -5.23 3.35
N THR A 87 -4.04 -4.84 2.23
CA THR A 87 -3.46 -5.01 0.92
C THR A 87 -2.85 -3.68 0.45
N TYR A 88 -1.56 -3.64 0.18
CA TYR A 88 -0.86 -2.49 -0.40
C TYR A 88 -0.83 -2.58 -1.92
N ALA A 89 -1.11 -1.46 -2.60
CA ALA A 89 -1.01 -1.31 -4.04
C ALA A 89 -0.14 -0.12 -4.40
N GLY A 90 0.83 -0.31 -5.31
CA GLY A 90 1.57 0.80 -5.91
C GLY A 90 3.06 0.53 -6.05
N GLY A 91 3.57 0.77 -7.26
CA GLY A 91 5.02 0.91 -7.49
C GLY A 91 5.84 -0.37 -7.57
N VAL A 92 5.23 -1.57 -7.60
CA VAL A 92 5.95 -2.84 -7.75
C VAL A 92 6.77 -2.88 -9.03
N ARG A 93 8.05 -3.26 -8.94
CA ARG A 93 9.02 -3.30 -10.04
C ARG A 93 9.42 -4.72 -10.40
N ASP A 94 9.83 -5.50 -9.41
CA ASP A 94 10.42 -6.82 -9.58
C ASP A 94 10.17 -7.72 -8.35
N MET A 95 10.61 -8.98 -8.43
CA MET A 95 10.32 -10.00 -7.41
C MET A 95 10.86 -9.61 -6.03
N THR A 96 11.87 -8.73 -5.95
CA THR A 96 12.44 -8.30 -4.66
C THR A 96 11.47 -7.45 -3.85
N ASP A 97 10.52 -6.76 -4.50
CA ASP A 97 9.51 -5.98 -3.80
C ASP A 97 8.51 -6.90 -3.04
N LEU A 98 8.29 -8.15 -3.49
CA LEU A 98 7.46 -9.13 -2.77
C LEU A 98 8.10 -9.51 -1.42
N ASP A 99 9.38 -9.87 -1.45
CA ASP A 99 10.15 -10.20 -0.24
C ASP A 99 10.19 -8.99 0.70
N ARG A 100 10.40 -7.80 0.14
CA ARG A 100 10.51 -6.56 0.93
C ARG A 100 9.18 -6.18 1.59
N VAL A 101 8.05 -6.31 0.90
CA VAL A 101 6.74 -6.06 1.52
C VAL A 101 6.45 -7.06 2.63
N LYS A 102 6.78 -8.35 2.43
CA LYS A 102 6.61 -9.37 3.48
C LYS A 102 7.45 -9.04 4.72
N GLU A 103 8.72 -8.66 4.53
CA GLU A 103 9.63 -8.29 5.61
C GLU A 103 9.16 -7.05 6.36
N LEU A 104 8.96 -5.93 5.65
CA LEU A 104 8.59 -4.64 6.25
C LEU A 104 7.18 -4.66 6.85
N GLY A 105 6.25 -5.35 6.19
CA GLY A 105 4.87 -5.53 6.63
C GLY A 105 4.71 -6.58 7.73
N LYS A 106 5.81 -7.22 8.17
CA LYS A 106 5.82 -8.26 9.23
C LYS A 106 4.82 -9.39 8.94
N GLY A 107 4.69 -9.75 7.66
CA GLY A 107 3.72 -10.75 7.18
C GLY A 107 2.24 -10.36 7.30
N SER A 108 1.93 -9.11 7.68
CA SER A 108 0.55 -8.61 7.86
C SER A 108 0.08 -7.68 6.74
N VAL A 109 0.92 -7.47 5.72
CA VAL A 109 0.63 -6.62 4.55
C VAL A 109 0.77 -7.46 3.28
N ASP A 110 -0.32 -7.58 2.55
CA ASP A 110 -0.38 -8.20 1.22
C ASP A 110 0.01 -7.19 0.12
N LEU A 111 0.40 -7.69 -1.05
CA LEU A 111 0.86 -6.88 -2.18
C LEU A 111 0.01 -7.08 -3.43
N THR A 112 -0.51 -5.99 -4.00
CA THR A 112 -1.13 -5.99 -5.33
C THR A 112 -0.07 -5.75 -6.42
N ILE A 113 -0.05 -6.62 -7.42
CA ILE A 113 0.80 -6.47 -8.61
C ILE A 113 -0.08 -6.36 -9.85
N GLY A 114 0.09 -5.27 -10.60
CA GLY A 114 -0.61 -5.01 -11.86
C GLY A 114 0.34 -5.01 -13.04
N SER A 115 0.60 -3.82 -13.60
CA SER A 115 1.37 -3.59 -14.83
C SER A 115 2.81 -4.14 -14.86
N ALA A 116 3.35 -4.59 -13.73
CA ALA A 116 4.66 -5.24 -13.68
C ALA A 116 4.62 -6.68 -14.22
N LEU A 117 3.47 -7.35 -14.17
CA LEU A 117 3.30 -8.73 -14.63
C LEU A 117 3.37 -8.85 -16.15
N ASP A 118 3.99 -9.93 -16.62
CA ASP A 118 4.11 -10.31 -18.03
C ASP A 118 2.75 -10.45 -18.74
N CYS A 119 1.75 -10.99 -18.06
CA CYS A 119 0.38 -11.07 -18.56
C CYS A 119 -0.29 -9.71 -18.80
N PHE A 120 0.27 -8.63 -18.25
CA PHE A 120 -0.14 -7.24 -18.48
C PHE A 120 0.90 -6.42 -19.26
N GLY A 121 1.89 -7.07 -19.89
CA GLY A 121 2.93 -6.43 -20.70
C GLY A 121 4.14 -5.92 -19.90
N GLY A 122 4.26 -6.29 -18.63
CA GLY A 122 5.44 -6.06 -17.81
C GLY A 122 6.51 -7.15 -17.98
N SER A 123 7.54 -7.13 -17.13
CA SER A 123 8.69 -8.05 -17.21
C SER A 123 8.70 -9.11 -16.10
N MET A 124 7.81 -9.03 -15.11
CA MET A 124 7.74 -9.96 -13.99
C MET A 124 6.87 -11.16 -14.37
N SER A 125 7.36 -12.39 -14.19
CA SER A 125 6.58 -13.56 -14.54
C SER A 125 5.46 -13.85 -13.55
N TYR A 126 4.21 -13.94 -14.01
CA TYR A 126 3.08 -14.36 -13.17
C TYR A 126 3.32 -15.72 -12.52
N ASP A 127 3.89 -16.68 -13.26
CA ASP A 127 4.18 -18.02 -12.73
C ASP A 127 5.24 -17.99 -11.62
N GLU A 128 6.20 -17.07 -11.68
CA GLU A 128 7.19 -16.88 -10.62
C GLU A 128 6.55 -16.28 -9.37
N VAL A 129 5.64 -15.32 -9.52
CA VAL A 129 4.85 -14.76 -8.40
C VAL A 129 4.03 -15.84 -7.71
N VAL A 130 3.32 -16.70 -8.47
CA VAL A 130 2.53 -17.80 -7.91
C VAL A 130 3.43 -18.82 -7.21
N ARG A 131 4.60 -19.15 -7.78
CA ARG A 131 5.58 -20.05 -7.14
C ARG A 131 6.11 -19.47 -5.84
N TRP A 132 6.46 -18.19 -5.83
CA TRP A 132 6.86 -17.46 -4.63
C TRP A 132 5.76 -17.52 -3.57
N HIS A 133 4.51 -17.21 -3.92
CA HIS A 133 3.40 -17.18 -2.97
C HIS A 133 3.15 -18.54 -2.31
N LYS A 134 3.18 -19.64 -3.08
CA LYS A 134 3.04 -21.02 -2.55
C LYS A 134 4.19 -21.42 -1.61
N LYS A 135 5.41 -20.97 -1.90
CA LYS A 135 6.57 -21.23 -1.02
C LYS A 135 6.42 -20.51 0.32
N GLU A 136 5.91 -19.29 0.28
CA GLU A 136 5.77 -18.44 1.46
C GLU A 136 4.50 -18.74 2.29
N ASN A 137 3.53 -19.47 1.71
CA ASN A 137 2.26 -19.87 2.32
C ASN A 137 1.99 -21.36 2.03
N PRO A 138 2.69 -22.29 2.71
CA PRO A 138 2.60 -23.72 2.48
C PRO A 138 1.29 -24.37 2.96
#